data_AF-A0A2A2LJX5-F1
#
_entry.id   AF-A0A2A2LJX5-F1
#
_cell.length_a   1.000
_cell.length_b   1.000
_cell.length_c   1.000
_cell.angle_alpha   90.00
_cell.angle_beta   90.00
_cell.angle_gamma   90.00
#
_symmetry.space_group_name_H-M   'P 1'
#
loop_
_entity.id
_entity.type
_entity.pdbx_description
1 polymer ?
#
loop_
_entity_poly.entity_id
_entity_poly.type
_entity_poly.pdbx_seq_one_letter_code
_entity_poly.pdbx_strand_id
1 'polypeptide(L)'
;MSLPFGFVYDERMLEHECGYDPTMAERPERMKLIYERLLNDGLLEDAIKIEARLATDKELILNHPEELIREIENLNTDEKCEEWCKDKEILWMSPKTEEASKLAAGGTIEMVKACLEGKISSGFAIVRPPGHHAYGKVPQGYCVFNNVAIAAKYAVEHLGLERVAVVDFDIHPGNGTYYSLKDDPRFHFTSFHIYYHGAFWPFQQEFDYMTDGKKGIRS
;
A
#
# COMPACT_ATOMS: atom_id res chain seq x y z
N MET A 1 -8.98 -22.19 -21.48
CA MET A 1 -8.98 -20.75 -21.82
C MET A 1 -8.07 -20.07 -20.81
N SER A 2 -7.23 -19.11 -21.23
CA SER A 2 -6.43 -18.32 -20.30
C SER A 2 -7.36 -17.45 -19.45
N LEU A 3 -7.12 -17.39 -18.14
CA LEU A 3 -7.89 -16.51 -17.26
C LEU A 3 -7.61 -15.04 -17.61
N PRO A 4 -8.63 -14.16 -17.55
CA PRO A 4 -8.48 -12.75 -17.94
C PRO A 4 -7.62 -11.96 -16.94
N PHE A 5 -7.24 -10.75 -17.34
CA PHE A 5 -6.62 -9.77 -16.47
C PHE A 5 -7.67 -9.12 -15.55
N GLY A 6 -7.30 -8.78 -14.32
CA GLY A 6 -8.16 -8.09 -13.35
C GLY A 6 -7.69 -6.69 -12.99
N PHE A 7 -8.60 -5.82 -12.58
CA PHE A 7 -8.23 -4.51 -12.03
C PHE A 7 -9.14 -4.11 -10.86
N VAL A 8 -8.58 -3.33 -9.93
CA VAL A 8 -9.34 -2.72 -8.83
C VAL A 8 -9.31 -1.21 -9.05
N TYR A 9 -10.47 -0.57 -8.94
CA TYR A 9 -10.64 0.87 -8.94
C TYR A 9 -11.94 1.21 -8.22
N ASP A 10 -11.90 2.15 -7.29
CA ASP A 10 -13.06 2.64 -6.54
C ASP A 10 -12.96 4.15 -6.36
N GLU A 11 -13.95 4.89 -6.86
CA GLU A 11 -13.93 6.36 -6.86
C GLU A 11 -14.00 6.96 -5.46
N ARG A 12 -14.48 6.22 -4.45
CA ARG A 12 -14.47 6.70 -3.06
C ARG A 12 -13.05 6.93 -2.54
N MET A 13 -12.07 6.22 -3.08
CA MET A 13 -10.66 6.51 -2.78
C MET A 13 -10.23 7.90 -3.25
N LEU A 14 -10.94 8.54 -4.19
CA LEU A 14 -10.67 9.92 -4.63
C LEU A 14 -11.03 10.97 -3.57
N GLU A 15 -11.90 10.63 -2.61
CA GLU A 15 -12.30 11.55 -1.53
C GLU A 15 -11.19 11.78 -0.49
N HIS A 16 -10.14 10.95 -0.46
CA HIS A 16 -8.91 11.23 0.29
C HIS A 16 -8.17 12.38 -0.41
N GLU A 17 -8.29 13.61 0.08
CA GLU A 17 -7.69 14.81 -0.52
C GLU A 17 -7.21 15.75 0.60
N CYS A 18 -6.06 16.38 0.40
CA CYS A 18 -5.50 17.31 1.38
C CYS A 18 -6.23 18.66 1.30
N GLY A 19 -7.00 18.99 2.33
CA GLY A 19 -7.76 20.25 2.39
C GLY A 19 -6.94 21.48 2.81
N TYR A 20 -5.74 21.28 3.38
CA TYR A 20 -4.97 22.34 4.05
C TYR A 20 -3.57 22.58 3.47
N ASP A 21 -3.04 21.72 2.61
CA ASP A 21 -1.78 21.94 1.91
C ASP A 21 -1.91 21.65 0.39
N PRO A 22 -2.03 22.68 -0.45
CA PRO A 22 -2.19 22.51 -1.90
C PRO A 22 -0.89 22.11 -2.62
N THR A 23 0.24 22.03 -1.91
CA THR A 23 1.55 21.68 -2.48
C THR A 23 1.84 20.18 -2.43
N MET A 24 0.97 19.40 -1.77
CA MET A 24 1.12 17.96 -1.63
C MET A 24 1.11 17.25 -2.98
N ALA A 25 2.11 16.38 -3.19
CA ALA A 25 2.27 15.65 -4.44
C ALA A 25 1.30 14.46 -4.56
N GLU A 26 0.96 13.83 -3.43
CA GLU A 26 -0.11 12.83 -3.36
C GLU A 26 -1.47 13.53 -3.43
N ARG A 27 -2.29 13.18 -4.43
CA ARG A 27 -3.58 13.82 -4.70
C ARG A 27 -4.48 12.93 -5.58
N PRO A 28 -5.81 13.14 -5.60
CA PRO A 28 -6.76 12.29 -6.31
C PRO A 28 -6.45 12.08 -7.81
N GLU A 29 -5.89 13.09 -8.47
CA GLU A 29 -5.55 13.04 -9.90
C GLU A 29 -4.59 11.90 -10.24
N ARG A 30 -3.72 11.49 -9.30
CA ARG A 30 -2.76 10.40 -9.54
C ARG A 30 -3.47 9.10 -9.92
N MET A 31 -4.51 8.72 -9.17
CA MET A 31 -5.29 7.50 -9.42
C MET A 31 -6.27 7.68 -10.58
N LYS A 32 -6.96 8.82 -10.63
CA LYS A 32 -7.94 9.13 -11.67
C LYS A 32 -7.31 9.09 -13.07
N LEU A 33 -6.17 9.77 -13.25
CA LEU A 33 -5.50 9.84 -14.56
C LEU A 33 -4.94 8.49 -15.02
N ILE A 34 -4.50 7.63 -14.10
CA ILE A 34 -4.09 6.25 -14.43
C ILE A 34 -5.29 5.47 -14.96
N TYR A 35 -6.41 5.49 -14.24
CA TYR A 35 -7.62 4.77 -14.64
C TYR A 35 -8.16 5.27 -15.99
N GLU A 36 -8.30 6.59 -16.16
CA GLU A 36 -8.74 7.20 -17.42
C GLU A 36 -7.79 6.83 -18.57
N ARG A 37 -6.48 6.80 -18.33
CA ARG A 37 -5.51 6.43 -19.36
C ARG A 37 -5.65 4.96 -19.77
N LEU A 38 -5.75 4.05 -18.81
CA LEU A 38 -5.93 2.61 -19.08
C LEU A 38 -7.24 2.34 -19.83
N LEU A 39 -8.32 3.07 -19.48
CA LEU A 39 -9.61 2.99 -20.16
C LEU A 39 -9.52 3.50 -21.60
N ASN A 40 -8.95 4.70 -21.81
CA ASN A 40 -8.85 5.33 -23.12
C ASN A 40 -7.93 4.58 -24.10
N ASP A 41 -6.92 3.89 -23.59
CA ASP A 41 -6.02 3.04 -24.39
C ASP A 41 -6.63 1.65 -24.68
N GLY A 42 -7.85 1.37 -24.21
CA GLY A 42 -8.54 0.08 -24.41
C GLY A 42 -7.97 -1.08 -23.58
N LEU A 43 -7.07 -0.80 -22.63
CA LEU A 43 -6.37 -1.83 -21.84
C LEU A 43 -7.28 -2.55 -20.82
N LEU A 44 -8.49 -2.03 -20.60
CA LEU A 44 -9.47 -2.58 -19.65
C LEU A 44 -10.69 -3.22 -20.33
N GLU A 45 -10.77 -3.25 -21.67
CA GLU A 45 -11.98 -3.72 -22.41
C GLU A 45 -12.37 -5.17 -22.08
N ASP A 46 -11.38 -6.07 -22.00
CA ASP A 46 -11.57 -7.49 -21.65
C ASP A 46 -11.16 -7.81 -20.19
N ALA A 47 -10.87 -6.78 -19.39
CA ALA A 47 -10.45 -6.95 -18.02
C ALA A 47 -11.64 -7.12 -17.06
N ILE A 48 -11.47 -7.94 -16.03
CA ILE A 48 -12.47 -8.09 -14.97
C ILE A 48 -12.23 -7.03 -13.89
N LYS A 49 -13.23 -6.17 -13.65
CA LYS A 49 -13.23 -5.31 -12.47
C LYS A 49 -13.45 -6.16 -11.21
N ILE A 50 -12.51 -6.10 -10.29
CA ILE A 50 -12.63 -6.65 -8.94
C ILE A 50 -13.12 -5.53 -8.02
N GLU A 51 -14.29 -5.73 -7.42
CA GLU A 51 -14.89 -4.72 -6.54
C GLU A 51 -14.07 -4.57 -5.25
N ALA A 52 -13.72 -3.33 -4.92
CA ALA A 52 -13.09 -3.02 -3.66
C ALA A 52 -14.11 -3.10 -2.52
N ARG A 53 -13.63 -3.50 -1.35
CA ARG A 53 -14.40 -3.43 -0.10
C ARG A 53 -13.52 -2.82 0.98
N LEU A 54 -14.15 -2.40 2.08
CA LEU A 54 -13.42 -2.01 3.26
C LEU A 54 -12.71 -3.24 3.84
N ALA A 55 -11.40 -3.12 4.07
CA ALA A 55 -10.68 -4.04 4.94
C ALA A 55 -11.28 -3.96 6.35
N THR A 56 -11.48 -5.12 6.96
CA THR A 56 -11.95 -5.24 8.34
C THR A 56 -10.80 -4.96 9.31
N ASP A 57 -11.13 -4.56 10.55
CA ASP A 57 -10.12 -4.36 11.60
C ASP A 57 -9.24 -5.61 11.78
N LYS A 58 -9.81 -6.82 11.68
CA LYS A 58 -9.06 -8.08 11.77
C LYS A 58 -8.01 -8.22 10.66
N GLU A 59 -8.31 -7.76 9.45
CA GLU A 59 -7.38 -7.79 8.32
C GLU A 59 -6.31 -6.71 8.47
N LEU A 60 -6.67 -5.52 8.94
CA LEU A 60 -5.69 -4.45 9.23
C LEU A 60 -4.73 -4.85 10.37
N ILE A 61 -5.24 -5.57 11.37
CA ILE A 61 -4.47 -6.05 12.54
C ILE A 61 -3.35 -7.02 12.16
N LEU A 62 -3.42 -7.64 10.98
CA LEU A 62 -2.31 -8.43 10.44
C LEU A 62 -0.99 -7.62 10.36
N ASN A 63 -1.08 -6.30 10.21
CA ASN A 63 0.10 -5.45 10.05
C ASN A 63 0.20 -4.26 11.01
N HIS A 64 -0.93 -3.78 11.53
CA HIS A 64 -0.99 -2.58 12.35
C HIS A 64 -1.66 -2.88 13.70
N PRO A 65 -1.24 -2.26 14.81
CA PRO A 65 -1.89 -2.48 16.09
C PRO A 65 -3.32 -1.91 16.06
N GLU A 66 -4.24 -2.54 16.80
CA GLU A 66 -5.62 -2.07 16.91
C GLU A 66 -5.70 -0.61 17.37
N GLU A 67 -4.79 -0.19 18.25
CA GLU A 67 -4.68 1.19 18.72
C GLU A 67 -4.55 2.20 17.57
N LEU A 68 -3.72 1.91 16.55
CA LEU A 68 -3.57 2.81 15.40
C LEU A 68 -4.89 2.94 14.62
N ILE A 69 -5.58 1.81 14.43
CA ILE A 69 -6.86 1.77 13.69
C ILE A 69 -7.89 2.65 14.41
N ARG A 70 -7.99 2.52 15.74
CA ARG A 70 -8.88 3.34 16.57
C ARG A 70 -8.48 4.81 16.55
N GLU A 71 -7.18 5.14 16.55
CA GLU A 71 -6.74 6.54 16.43
C GLU A 71 -7.21 7.15 15.11
N ILE A 72 -6.97 6.45 13.99
CA ILE A 72 -7.36 6.91 12.65
C ILE A 72 -8.89 7.06 12.53
N GLU A 73 -9.67 6.12 13.07
CA GLU A 73 -11.14 6.18 13.12
C GLU A 73 -11.68 7.43 13.83
N ASN A 74 -10.92 8.01 14.77
CA ASN A 74 -11.31 9.20 15.51
C ASN A 74 -10.94 10.52 14.80
N LEU A 75 -10.18 10.46 13.69
CA LEU A 75 -9.77 11.62 12.88
C LEU A 75 -10.89 12.03 11.90
N ASN A 76 -12.01 12.49 12.46
CA ASN A 76 -13.25 12.76 11.71
C ASN A 76 -13.47 14.23 11.32
N THR A 77 -12.50 15.11 11.55
CA THR A 77 -12.51 16.50 11.07
C THR A 77 -11.16 16.86 10.49
N ASP A 78 -11.12 17.86 9.60
CA ASP A 78 -9.87 18.33 8.98
C ASP A 78 -8.88 18.83 10.03
N GLU A 79 -9.34 19.55 11.07
CA GLU A 79 -8.46 20.07 12.12
C GLU A 79 -7.80 18.96 12.93
N LYS A 80 -8.53 17.88 13.23
CA LYS A 80 -7.96 16.71 13.91
C LYS A 80 -6.94 16.00 13.03
N CYS A 81 -7.25 15.87 11.73
CA CYS A 81 -6.34 15.23 10.78
C CYS A 81 -5.04 16.03 10.65
N GLU A 82 -5.14 17.34 10.43
CA GLU A 82 -4.00 18.24 10.33
C GLU A 82 -3.15 18.20 11.60
N GLU A 83 -3.78 18.37 12.78
CA GLU A 83 -3.07 18.32 14.07
C GLU A 83 -2.33 17.00 14.28
N TRP A 84 -2.98 15.87 13.99
CA TRP A 84 -2.39 14.55 14.16
C TRP A 84 -1.23 14.27 13.19
N CYS A 85 -1.20 14.92 12.03
CA CYS A 85 -0.14 14.74 11.02
C CYS A 85 1.09 15.63 11.26
N LYS A 86 1.03 16.65 12.13
CA LYS A 86 2.10 17.65 12.31
C LYS A 86 3.46 17.06 12.69
N ASP A 87 3.47 15.95 13.41
CA ASP A 87 4.68 15.26 13.86
C ASP A 87 5.04 14.03 13.01
N LYS A 88 4.34 13.82 11.89
CA LYS A 88 4.55 12.68 10.99
C LYS A 88 5.36 13.11 9.77
N GLU A 89 6.27 12.24 9.37
CA GLU A 89 7.12 12.43 8.19
C GLU A 89 6.28 12.33 6.90
N ILE A 90 6.14 13.45 6.18
CA ILE A 90 5.53 13.52 4.84
C ILE A 90 4.16 12.83 4.83
N LEU A 91 3.26 13.23 5.73
CA LEU A 91 1.92 12.67 5.84
C LEU A 91 0.90 13.80 5.97
N TRP A 92 -0.24 13.59 5.32
CA TRP A 92 -1.44 14.36 5.52
C TRP A 92 -2.62 13.41 5.50
N MET A 93 -3.69 13.81 6.15
CA MET A 93 -4.95 13.08 6.20
C MET A 93 -6.12 14.06 6.10
N SER A 94 -7.28 13.51 5.77
CA SER A 94 -8.60 14.13 5.77
C SER A 94 -9.61 13.16 6.39
N PRO A 95 -10.84 13.61 6.74
CA PRO A 95 -11.89 12.75 7.29
C PRO A 95 -12.25 11.53 6.45
N LYS A 96 -11.90 11.54 5.16
CA LYS A 96 -12.15 10.46 4.20
C LYS A 96 -11.00 9.47 4.08
N THR A 97 -9.90 9.71 4.78
CA THR A 97 -8.68 8.91 4.68
C THR A 97 -8.85 7.51 5.24
N GLU A 98 -9.59 7.35 6.33
CA GLU A 98 -9.85 6.03 6.91
C GLU A 98 -10.58 5.14 5.89
N GLU A 99 -11.68 5.64 5.32
CA GLU A 99 -12.48 4.91 4.33
C GLU A 99 -11.62 4.56 3.10
N ALA A 100 -10.91 5.54 2.54
CA ALA A 100 -10.03 5.31 1.38
C ALA A 100 -8.91 4.29 1.67
N SER A 101 -8.30 4.35 2.86
CA SER A 101 -7.24 3.41 3.26
C SER A 101 -7.78 1.99 3.44
N LYS A 102 -8.97 1.85 4.05
CA LYS A 102 -9.66 0.56 4.16
C LYS A 102 -10.03 0.01 2.78
N LEU A 103 -10.45 0.85 1.83
CA LEU A 103 -10.71 0.43 0.44
C LEU A 103 -9.44 0.01 -0.30
N ALA A 104 -8.34 0.74 -0.14
CA ALA A 104 -7.07 0.40 -0.77
C ALA A 104 -6.55 -0.96 -0.29
N ALA A 105 -6.55 -1.19 1.02
CA ALA A 105 -6.15 -2.48 1.60
C ALA A 105 -7.11 -3.61 1.21
N GLY A 106 -8.43 -3.40 1.33
CA GLY A 106 -9.43 -4.41 1.03
C GLY A 106 -9.52 -4.76 -0.45
N GLY A 107 -9.38 -3.77 -1.34
CA GLY A 107 -9.26 -3.99 -2.78
C GLY A 107 -8.01 -4.80 -3.14
N THR A 108 -6.87 -4.53 -2.49
CA THR A 108 -5.64 -5.31 -2.67
C THR A 108 -5.82 -6.77 -2.22
N ILE A 109 -6.51 -7.00 -1.10
CA ILE A 109 -6.88 -8.36 -0.64
C ILE A 109 -7.78 -9.06 -1.67
N GLU A 110 -8.83 -8.40 -2.15
CA GLU A 110 -9.76 -9.01 -3.12
C GLU A 110 -9.07 -9.33 -4.45
N MET A 111 -8.11 -8.51 -4.90
CA MET A 111 -7.29 -8.83 -6.07
C MET A 111 -6.52 -10.14 -5.88
N VAL A 112 -5.84 -10.30 -4.73
CA VAL A 112 -5.08 -11.52 -4.43
C VAL A 112 -6.01 -12.74 -4.34
N LYS A 113 -7.16 -12.60 -3.68
CA LYS A 113 -8.18 -13.66 -3.61
C LYS A 113 -8.67 -14.04 -5.00
N ALA A 114 -8.97 -13.09 -5.87
CA ALA A 114 -9.45 -13.36 -7.23
C ALA A 114 -8.42 -14.14 -8.06
N CYS A 115 -7.12 -13.85 -7.90
CA CYS A 115 -6.05 -14.65 -8.52
C CYS A 115 -6.04 -16.09 -7.99
N LEU A 116 -6.07 -16.28 -6.66
CA LEU A 116 -5.99 -17.61 -6.05
C LEU A 116 -7.25 -18.46 -6.26
N GLU A 117 -8.41 -17.83 -6.38
CA GLU A 117 -9.68 -18.48 -6.73
C GLU A 117 -9.79 -18.82 -8.23
N GLY A 118 -8.79 -18.46 -9.04
CA GLY A 118 -8.78 -18.71 -10.48
C GLY A 118 -9.80 -17.89 -11.26
N LYS A 119 -10.19 -16.71 -10.76
CA LYS A 119 -11.07 -15.77 -11.48
C LYS A 119 -10.29 -14.94 -12.51
N ILE A 120 -9.04 -14.60 -12.19
CA ILE A 120 -8.12 -13.83 -13.02
C ILE A 120 -6.73 -14.49 -13.00
N SER A 121 -5.93 -14.26 -14.04
CA SER A 121 -4.54 -14.75 -14.10
C SER A 121 -3.55 -13.82 -13.41
N SER A 122 -3.84 -12.52 -13.45
CA SER A 122 -3.04 -11.42 -12.89
C SER A 122 -3.92 -10.18 -12.81
N GLY A 123 -3.46 -9.13 -12.13
CA GLY A 123 -4.19 -7.89 -12.12
C GLY A 123 -3.41 -6.69 -11.60
N PHE A 124 -4.02 -5.51 -11.72
CA PHE A 124 -3.45 -4.25 -11.26
C PHE A 124 -4.44 -3.49 -10.36
N ALA A 125 -4.06 -3.30 -9.10
CA ALA A 125 -4.86 -2.56 -8.14
C ALA A 125 -4.53 -1.07 -8.22
N ILE A 126 -5.44 -0.28 -8.79
CA ILE A 126 -5.32 1.16 -8.94
C ILE A 126 -5.89 1.78 -7.66
N VAL A 127 -5.07 1.88 -6.62
CA VAL A 127 -5.51 2.22 -5.26
C VAL A 127 -4.76 3.42 -4.68
N ARG A 128 -5.39 4.10 -3.72
CA ARG A 128 -4.80 5.15 -2.90
C ARG A 128 -5.53 5.28 -1.55
N PRO A 129 -4.86 5.69 -0.46
CA PRO A 129 -3.43 6.07 -0.34
C PRO A 129 -2.44 4.92 -0.60
N PRO A 130 -1.15 5.22 -0.85
CA PRO A 130 -0.09 4.21 -0.91
C PRO A 130 0.11 3.52 0.46
N GLY A 131 0.98 2.51 0.53
CA GLY A 131 1.12 1.71 1.75
C GLY A 131 2.52 1.28 2.18
N HIS A 132 3.50 1.22 1.27
CA HIS A 132 4.76 0.51 1.55
C HIS A 132 5.69 1.13 2.61
N HIS A 133 5.43 2.37 3.04
CA HIS A 133 6.15 3.01 4.15
C HIS A 133 5.50 2.80 5.52
N ALA A 134 4.25 2.32 5.57
CA ALA A 134 3.52 2.11 6.80
C ALA A 134 3.88 0.76 7.44
N TYR A 135 4.08 0.75 8.76
CA TYR A 135 4.30 -0.48 9.55
C TYR A 135 4.01 -0.22 11.03
N GLY A 136 3.53 -1.23 11.77
CA GLY A 136 3.22 -1.05 13.19
C GLY A 136 2.34 0.19 13.42
N LYS A 137 2.75 1.06 14.34
CA LYS A 137 2.09 2.35 14.64
C LYS A 137 2.70 3.54 13.86
N VAL A 138 3.33 3.32 12.70
CA VAL A 138 4.09 4.34 11.96
C VAL A 138 3.50 4.59 10.57
N PRO A 139 2.47 5.45 10.43
CA PRO A 139 2.12 6.09 9.17
C PRO A 139 3.13 7.18 8.78
N GLN A 140 3.55 7.20 7.52
CA GLN A 140 4.51 8.17 6.97
C GLN A 140 4.56 8.09 5.43
N GLY A 141 5.13 9.09 4.75
CA GLY A 141 5.33 9.05 3.29
C GLY A 141 4.03 8.81 2.54
N TYR A 142 2.97 9.51 2.95
CA TYR A 142 1.59 9.34 2.48
C TYR A 142 0.95 7.96 2.76
N CYS A 143 1.67 7.04 3.38
CA CYS A 143 1.20 5.68 3.64
C CYS A 143 0.51 5.60 5.01
N VAL A 144 -0.74 5.17 5.01
CA VAL A 144 -1.57 5.02 6.22
C VAL A 144 -1.56 3.57 6.71
N PHE A 145 -2.01 2.65 5.84
CA PHE A 145 -1.93 1.21 6.05
C PHE A 145 -1.11 0.56 4.93
N ASN A 146 -0.39 -0.51 5.25
CA ASN A 146 0.43 -1.20 4.26
C ASN A 146 -0.40 -2.22 3.47
N ASN A 147 -1.01 -1.73 2.39
CA ASN A 147 -1.86 -2.52 1.49
C ASN A 147 -1.22 -3.86 1.09
N VAL A 148 0.06 -3.83 0.68
CA VAL A 148 0.80 -5.00 0.18
C VAL A 148 1.15 -5.97 1.30
N ALA A 149 1.67 -5.48 2.43
CA ALA A 149 1.98 -6.34 3.57
C ALA A 149 0.73 -7.00 4.16
N ILE A 150 -0.38 -6.26 4.26
CA ILE A 150 -1.68 -6.80 4.70
C ILE A 150 -2.14 -7.91 3.76
N ALA A 151 -2.14 -7.68 2.44
CA ALA A 151 -2.56 -8.67 1.47
C ALA A 151 -1.65 -9.91 1.45
N ALA A 152 -0.33 -9.73 1.58
CA ALA A 152 0.63 -10.84 1.68
C ALA A 152 0.37 -11.70 2.92
N LYS A 153 0.22 -11.07 4.09
CA LYS A 153 -0.11 -11.77 5.34
C LYS A 153 -1.47 -12.46 5.26
N TYR A 154 -2.48 -11.80 4.70
CA TYR A 154 -3.79 -12.39 4.50
C TYR A 154 -3.72 -13.64 3.61
N ALA A 155 -2.93 -13.60 2.54
CA ALA A 155 -2.78 -14.75 1.65
C ALA A 155 -2.15 -15.96 2.33
N VAL A 156 -1.20 -15.73 3.24
CA VAL A 156 -0.56 -16.79 4.03
C VAL A 156 -1.50 -17.29 5.13
N GLU A 157 -2.11 -16.41 5.91
CA GLU A 157 -2.89 -16.77 7.09
C GLU A 157 -4.29 -17.30 6.79
N HIS A 158 -4.91 -16.84 5.69
CA HIS A 158 -6.31 -17.14 5.38
C HIS A 158 -6.51 -17.85 4.04
N LEU A 159 -5.56 -17.75 3.10
CA LEU A 159 -5.68 -18.38 1.77
C LEU A 159 -4.74 -19.57 1.59
N GLY A 160 -3.95 -19.92 2.62
CA GLY A 160 -3.13 -21.12 2.66
C GLY A 160 -1.87 -21.08 1.81
N LEU A 161 -1.40 -19.89 1.39
CA LEU A 161 -0.09 -19.78 0.74
C LEU A 161 1.03 -20.06 1.74
N GLU A 162 1.98 -20.91 1.35
CA GLU A 162 3.15 -21.20 2.18
C GLU A 162 4.24 -20.13 2.07
N ARG A 163 4.33 -19.48 0.90
CA ARG A 163 5.36 -18.48 0.59
C ARG A 163 4.81 -17.38 -0.32
N VAL A 164 5.22 -16.14 -0.05
CA VAL A 164 4.87 -14.96 -0.85
C VAL A 164 6.12 -14.14 -1.12
N ALA A 165 6.33 -13.75 -2.38
CA ALA A 165 7.39 -12.81 -2.76
C ALA A 165 6.77 -11.44 -3.04
N VAL A 166 7.34 -10.40 -2.44
CA VAL A 166 7.00 -9.00 -2.67
C VAL A 166 8.18 -8.32 -3.33
N VAL A 167 7.95 -7.78 -4.54
CA VAL A 167 8.93 -7.03 -5.31
C VAL A 167 8.48 -5.58 -5.37
N ASP A 168 9.26 -4.71 -4.74
CA ASP A 168 9.01 -3.28 -4.67
C ASP A 168 9.94 -2.55 -5.64
N PHE A 169 9.34 -1.83 -6.59
CA PHE A 169 10.05 -1.06 -7.61
C PHE A 169 9.73 0.44 -7.52
N ASP A 170 9.12 0.89 -6.41
CA ASP A 170 9.02 2.32 -6.12
C ASP A 170 10.41 2.91 -5.92
N ILE A 171 10.57 4.18 -6.29
CA ILE A 171 11.85 4.87 -6.19
C ILE A 171 12.33 5.04 -4.75
N HIS A 172 11.41 5.03 -3.77
CA HIS A 172 11.71 5.05 -2.35
C HIS A 172 11.75 3.62 -1.79
N PRO A 173 12.62 3.34 -0.80
CA PRO A 173 12.63 2.02 -0.18
C PRO A 173 11.31 1.78 0.56
N GLY A 174 10.68 0.63 0.31
CA GLY A 174 9.48 0.16 1.03
C GLY A 174 9.80 -0.29 2.46
N ASN A 175 10.29 0.63 3.30
CA ASN A 175 10.73 0.37 4.67
C ASN A 175 9.64 -0.26 5.54
N GLY A 176 8.39 0.18 5.37
CA GLY A 176 7.26 -0.42 6.06
C GLY A 176 7.06 -1.88 5.67
N THR A 177 7.09 -2.18 4.37
CA THR A 177 6.98 -3.55 3.87
C THR A 177 8.15 -4.43 4.35
N TYR A 178 9.37 -3.87 4.39
CA TYR A 178 10.53 -4.55 4.95
C TYR A 178 10.30 -4.94 6.43
N TYR A 179 10.00 -3.96 7.30
CA TYR A 179 9.78 -4.24 8.73
C TYR A 179 8.58 -5.14 8.98
N SER A 180 7.56 -5.07 8.12
CA SER A 180 6.37 -5.91 8.21
C SER A 180 6.62 -7.39 7.93
N LEU A 181 7.64 -7.73 7.13
CA LEU A 181 7.82 -9.08 6.56
C LEU A 181 9.16 -9.74 6.92
N LYS A 182 10.19 -8.97 7.29
CA LYS A 182 11.59 -9.45 7.41
C LYS A 182 11.81 -10.62 8.37
N ASP A 183 11.05 -10.71 9.46
CA ASP A 183 11.26 -11.70 10.53
C ASP A 183 10.47 -13.00 10.31
N ASP A 184 9.69 -13.10 9.22
CA ASP A 184 8.89 -14.26 8.89
C ASP A 184 9.39 -14.91 7.58
N PRO A 185 9.93 -16.15 7.64
CA PRO A 185 10.58 -16.81 6.50
C PRO A 185 9.61 -17.20 5.37
N ARG A 186 8.30 -17.05 5.58
CA ARG A 186 7.28 -17.25 4.52
C ARG A 186 7.30 -16.10 3.51
N PHE A 187 7.88 -14.96 3.87
CA PHE A 187 7.95 -13.79 2.98
C PHE A 187 9.35 -13.57 2.44
N HIS A 188 9.42 -13.25 1.15
CA HIS A 188 10.62 -12.72 0.53
C HIS A 188 10.33 -11.29 0.07
N PHE A 189 11.18 -10.35 0.46
CA PHE A 189 11.07 -8.95 0.05
C PHE A 189 12.31 -8.52 -0.70
N THR A 190 12.12 -7.93 -1.88
CA THR A 190 13.17 -7.27 -2.66
C THR A 190 12.69 -5.87 -3.02
N SER A 191 13.54 -4.86 -2.83
CA SER A 191 13.24 -3.47 -3.21
C SER A 191 14.36 -2.88 -4.07
N PHE A 192 13.98 -2.17 -5.13
CA PHE A 192 14.87 -1.37 -5.97
C PHE A 192 14.58 0.10 -5.74
N HIS A 193 15.51 0.85 -5.16
CA HIS A 193 15.25 2.24 -4.75
C HIS A 193 16.50 3.11 -4.86
N ILE A 194 16.28 4.42 -4.88
CA ILE A 194 17.37 5.39 -4.72
C ILE A 194 17.77 5.42 -3.25
N TYR A 195 19.06 5.21 -2.99
CA TYR A 195 19.62 5.31 -1.65
C TYR A 195 20.47 6.58 -1.46
N TYR A 196 21.28 6.93 -2.47
CA TYR A 196 22.19 8.08 -2.46
C TYR A 196 22.96 8.24 -1.13
N HIS A 197 23.60 7.15 -0.66
CA HIS A 197 24.32 7.08 0.62
C HIS A 197 23.49 7.48 1.85
N GLY A 198 22.19 7.16 1.84
CA GLY A 198 21.27 7.50 2.92
C GLY A 198 20.80 8.95 2.91
N ALA A 199 21.12 9.71 1.86
CA ALA A 199 20.66 11.10 1.70
C ALA A 199 19.35 11.21 0.88
N PHE A 200 18.74 10.07 0.51
CA PHE A 200 17.39 10.03 -0.06
C PHE A 200 16.40 9.53 1.00
N TRP A 201 15.23 10.17 1.10
CA TRP A 201 14.22 9.81 2.10
C TRP A 201 13.82 8.33 1.92
N PRO A 202 13.70 7.53 2.99
CA PRO A 202 13.54 7.89 4.41
C PRO A 202 14.85 8.00 5.21
N PHE A 203 15.99 8.17 4.56
CA PHE A 203 17.30 8.42 5.21
C PHE A 203 17.79 7.31 6.15
N GLN A 204 17.37 6.06 5.92
CA GLN A 204 17.73 4.93 6.76
C GLN A 204 18.89 4.13 6.14
N GLN A 205 19.96 3.93 6.91
CA GLN A 205 21.13 3.14 6.48
C GLN A 205 20.82 1.66 6.24
N GLU A 206 19.73 1.17 6.85
CA GLU A 206 19.24 -0.20 6.70
C GLU A 206 18.74 -0.54 5.28
N PHE A 207 18.74 0.42 4.36
CA PHE A 207 18.45 0.20 2.94
C PHE A 207 19.67 0.34 2.02
N ASP A 208 20.87 0.36 2.58
CA ASP A 208 22.06 0.09 1.78
C ASP A 208 22.07 -1.38 1.32
N TYR A 209 22.75 -1.71 0.22
CA TYR A 209 22.90 -3.09 -0.26
C TYR A 209 23.85 -3.94 0.63
N MET A 210 24.41 -3.35 1.70
CA MET A 210 25.44 -3.92 2.57
C MET A 210 24.94 -4.31 3.97
N THR A 211 23.63 -4.34 4.17
CA THR A 211 22.97 -4.34 5.49
C THR A 211 23.16 -5.62 6.31
N ASP A 212 23.59 -6.72 5.70
CA ASP A 212 23.81 -8.00 6.39
C ASP A 212 25.25 -8.26 6.84
N GLY A 213 26.18 -7.30 6.71
CA GLY A 213 27.61 -7.50 7.04
C GLY A 213 28.31 -8.56 6.17
N LYS A 214 27.57 -9.27 5.31
CA LYS A 214 28.06 -10.05 4.19
C LYS A 214 28.21 -9.08 3.03
N LYS A 215 29.46 -8.85 2.62
CA LYS A 215 29.81 -8.16 1.37
C LYS A 215 28.81 -8.60 0.30
N GLY A 216 28.00 -7.66 -0.19
CA GLY A 216 26.88 -7.92 -1.08
C GLY A 216 27.27 -8.81 -2.25
N ILE A 217 26.29 -9.54 -2.77
CA ILE A 217 26.38 -10.19 -4.07
C ILE A 217 26.65 -9.07 -5.08
N ARG A 218 27.90 -9.01 -5.55
CA ARG A 218 28.27 -8.20 -6.71
C ARG A 218 27.50 -8.77 -7.90
N SER A 219 26.56 -7.99 -8.44
CA SER A 219 26.19 -8.10 -9.85
C SER A 219 27.29 -7.49 -10.73
#